data_AF-A0A355RN42-F1
#
_entry.id   AF-A0A355RN42-F1
#
_cell.length_a   1.000
_cell.length_b   1.000
_cell.length_c   1.000
_cell.angle_alpha   90.00
_cell.angle_beta   90.00
_cell.angle_gamma   90.00
#
_symmetry.space_group_name_H-M   'P 1'
#
loop_
_entity.id
_entity.type
_entity.pdbx_description
1 polymer ?
#
loop_
_entity_poly.entity_id
_entity_poly.type
_entity_poly.pdbx_seq_one_letter_code
_entity_poly.pdbx_strand_id
1 'polypeptide(L)'
;MKKTKIRLIILLILATLLSVFVLLSFHILMKKSSLFINLDFFSSPIKVVFLFVSILFLGLFQLSLLSTCRIRNESVSVVTFFVSKGLKIRYLKGIVICFLTCLSSFLMGLALGGEAPSVYMSSLCFGLVFSFSRQDETRLTRAIKVGASVGFSLAFANPLAGIFYSFIPSKWHKSYFKNEYKLIIEGCLCSILGYLLYSSLKGLLYFNDYKGCFYKAFLFNEFNNSLFNLSLSSLSNYWVFVLIPLICLPLGYLFVHFLGILRFYHWKEKAYTYLISLLGALVLISLFRLYIPSCLGTGATIIESNLAYLEKGIVYVLELFFSRLILILFSFSSHFSGGNIIPTLSIGNIMGVIFSYLFSLALNLDSNEMLLVTYTFMLSFFCFVSNKREVSLALLFSFGPSLPLLLALLPSIFIEFFAEKYIKGFISLNKEFATRDIKNNSYAKTLWRHYPLYRREYEEIWERVV
;
A
#
# COMPACT_ATOMS: atom_id res chain seq x y z
N MET A 1 11.71 -7.97 37.93
CA MET A 1 11.49 -8.62 36.61
C MET A 1 10.03 -8.91 36.24
N LYS A 2 9.15 -9.43 37.14
CA LYS A 2 7.73 -9.69 36.77
C LYS A 2 6.93 -8.41 36.47
N LYS A 3 7.05 -7.36 37.30
CA LYS A 3 6.34 -6.07 37.11
C LYS A 3 6.68 -5.37 35.78
N THR A 4 7.93 -5.46 35.33
CA THR A 4 8.38 -4.83 34.06
C THR A 4 7.84 -5.56 32.83
N LYS A 5 7.73 -6.90 32.87
CA LYS A 5 7.12 -7.71 31.80
C LYS A 5 5.61 -7.46 31.68
N ILE A 6 4.89 -7.39 32.79
CA ILE A 6 3.45 -7.11 32.79
C ILE A 6 3.17 -5.72 32.20
N ARG A 7 3.94 -4.70 32.62
CA ARG A 7 3.83 -3.35 32.06
C ARG A 7 4.03 -3.33 30.55
N LEU A 8 4.99 -4.10 30.05
CA LEU A 8 5.25 -4.21 28.61
C LEU A 8 4.04 -4.77 27.84
N ILE A 9 3.45 -5.85 28.34
CA ILE A 9 2.28 -6.49 27.74
C ILE A 9 1.11 -5.50 27.69
N ILE A 10 0.87 -4.78 28.80
CA ILE A 10 -0.19 -3.76 28.86
C ILE A 10 0.03 -2.66 27.81
N LEU A 11 1.25 -2.17 27.65
CA LEU A 11 1.57 -1.14 26.64
C LEU A 11 1.35 -1.66 25.21
N LEU A 12 1.74 -2.91 24.93
CA LEU A 12 1.51 -3.53 23.62
C LEU A 12 0.02 -3.67 23.32
N ILE A 13 -0.79 -4.10 24.30
CA ILE A 13 -2.25 -4.22 24.16
C ILE A 13 -2.87 -2.85 23.92
N LEU A 14 -2.54 -1.84 24.74
CA LEU A 14 -3.05 -0.47 24.58
C LEU A 14 -2.70 0.13 23.23
N ALA A 15 -1.45 -0.05 22.76
CA ALA A 15 -1.01 0.41 21.45
C ALA A 15 -1.76 -0.28 20.31
N THR A 16 -2.01 -1.59 20.44
CA THR A 16 -2.77 -2.37 19.46
C THR A 16 -4.23 -1.90 19.41
N LEU A 17 -4.87 -1.69 20.56
CA LEU A 17 -6.25 -1.18 20.64
C LEU A 17 -6.36 0.19 19.97
N LEU A 18 -5.47 1.13 20.32
CA LEU A 18 -5.45 2.46 19.70
C LEU A 18 -5.30 2.38 18.17
N SER A 19 -4.39 1.53 17.69
CA SER A 19 -4.19 1.30 16.25
C SER A 19 -5.45 0.76 15.58
N VAL A 20 -6.12 -0.24 16.17
CA VAL A 20 -7.37 -0.81 15.63
C VAL A 20 -8.45 0.26 15.49
N PHE A 21 -8.66 1.11 16.51
CA PHE A 21 -9.69 2.16 16.43
C PHE A 21 -9.39 3.21 15.35
N VAL A 22 -8.14 3.66 15.27
CA VAL A 22 -7.71 4.64 14.26
C VAL A 22 -7.86 4.06 12.85
N LEU A 23 -7.37 2.84 12.63
CA LEU A 23 -7.37 2.21 11.31
C LEU A 23 -8.75 1.73 10.86
N LEU A 24 -9.60 1.25 11.78
CA LEU A 24 -10.99 0.92 11.46
C LEU A 24 -11.75 2.16 10.96
N SER A 25 -11.64 3.27 11.69
CA SER A 25 -12.26 4.55 11.29
C SER A 25 -11.74 5.02 9.92
N PHE A 26 -10.42 4.90 9.70
CA PHE A 26 -9.78 5.27 8.45
C PHE A 26 -10.26 4.42 7.27
N HIS A 27 -10.28 3.09 7.41
CA HIS A 27 -10.71 2.17 6.35
C HIS A 27 -12.20 2.31 6.02
N ILE A 28 -13.06 2.59 7.01
CA ILE A 28 -14.49 2.86 6.78
C ILE A 28 -14.66 4.12 5.92
N LEU A 29 -13.99 5.22 6.28
CA LEU A 29 -14.08 6.47 5.52
C LEU A 29 -13.47 6.34 4.13
N MET A 30 -12.38 5.57 3.99
CA MET A 30 -11.81 5.24 2.69
C MET A 30 -12.80 4.49 1.79
N LYS A 31 -13.45 3.43 2.30
CA LYS A 31 -14.49 2.68 1.55
C LYS A 31 -15.66 3.58 1.14
N LYS A 32 -16.09 4.50 2.00
CA LYS A 32 -17.15 5.46 1.66
C LYS A 32 -16.69 6.52 0.66
N SER A 33 -15.43 6.96 0.73
CA SER A 33 -14.88 7.97 -0.18
C SER A 33 -14.78 7.47 -1.62
N SER A 34 -14.49 6.18 -1.84
CA SER A 34 -14.49 5.61 -3.19
C SER A 34 -15.89 5.55 -3.81
N LEU A 35 -16.94 5.43 -2.99
CA LEU A 35 -18.33 5.49 -3.46
C LEU A 35 -18.76 6.92 -3.83
N PHE A 36 -18.26 7.93 -3.11
CA PHE A 36 -18.62 9.33 -3.32
C PHE A 36 -18.43 9.78 -4.77
N ILE A 37 -17.31 9.41 -5.37
CA ILE A 37 -16.95 9.81 -6.74
C ILE A 37 -17.85 9.15 -7.76
N ASN A 38 -18.29 7.93 -7.47
CA ASN A 38 -19.14 7.13 -8.35
C ASN A 38 -20.62 7.45 -8.23
N LEU A 39 -21.03 8.38 -7.36
CA LEU A 39 -22.43 8.79 -7.25
C LEU A 39 -22.95 9.28 -8.61
N ASP A 40 -24.13 8.80 -9.00
CA ASP A 40 -24.85 9.18 -10.23
C ASP A 40 -25.13 10.68 -10.32
N PHE A 41 -25.03 11.37 -9.18
CA PHE A 41 -25.06 12.81 -9.09
C PHE A 41 -24.07 13.48 -10.06
N PHE A 42 -22.89 12.92 -10.34
CA PHE A 42 -21.89 13.59 -11.18
C PHE A 42 -22.08 13.45 -12.70
N SER A 43 -23.24 12.98 -13.17
CA SER A 43 -23.52 12.69 -14.60
C SER A 43 -23.80 13.93 -15.47
N SER A 44 -24.31 15.02 -14.90
CA SER A 44 -24.65 16.24 -15.67
C SER A 44 -23.51 17.26 -15.71
N PRO A 45 -23.35 18.07 -16.77
CA PRO A 45 -22.23 19.02 -16.93
C PRO A 45 -22.11 20.05 -15.79
N ILE A 46 -23.24 20.53 -15.25
CA ILE A 46 -23.26 21.46 -14.09
C ILE A 46 -22.68 20.78 -12.83
N LYS A 47 -22.89 19.47 -12.68
CA LYS A 47 -22.42 18.70 -11.52
C LYS A 47 -20.95 18.28 -11.68
N VAL A 48 -20.41 18.25 -12.90
CA VAL A 48 -18.95 18.15 -13.14
C VAL A 48 -18.22 19.40 -12.64
N VAL A 49 -18.83 20.58 -12.77
CA VAL A 49 -18.28 21.82 -12.17
C VAL A 49 -18.21 21.68 -10.65
N PHE A 50 -19.22 21.08 -10.01
CA PHE A 50 -19.19 20.79 -8.58
C PHE A 50 -18.07 19.81 -8.20
N LEU A 51 -17.86 18.75 -9.01
CA LEU A 51 -16.72 17.84 -8.84
C LEU A 51 -15.39 18.63 -8.91
N PHE A 52 -15.23 19.49 -9.91
CA PHE A 52 -14.04 20.31 -10.10
C PHE A 52 -13.75 21.21 -8.89
N VAL A 53 -14.77 21.92 -8.40
CA VAL A 53 -14.67 22.75 -7.19
C VAL A 53 -14.30 21.91 -5.97
N SER A 54 -14.89 20.72 -5.83
CA SER A 54 -14.59 19.82 -4.71
C SER A 54 -13.14 19.34 -4.73
N ILE A 55 -12.61 18.95 -5.90
CA ILE A 55 -11.22 18.51 -6.08
C ILE A 55 -10.27 19.69 -5.79
N LEU A 56 -10.60 20.90 -6.24
CA LEU A 56 -9.80 22.10 -5.99
C LEU A 56 -9.73 22.40 -4.50
N PHE A 57 -10.87 22.36 -3.81
CA PHE A 57 -10.94 22.57 -2.36
C PHE A 57 -10.14 21.51 -1.59
N LEU A 58 -10.30 20.23 -1.93
CA LEU A 58 -9.56 19.12 -1.31
C LEU A 58 -8.05 19.24 -1.56
N GLY A 59 -7.65 19.62 -2.77
CA GLY A 59 -6.25 19.86 -3.13
C GLY A 59 -5.64 21.00 -2.32
N LEU A 60 -6.33 22.15 -2.23
CA LEU A 60 -5.88 23.29 -1.41
C LEU A 60 -5.82 22.94 0.09
N PHE A 61 -6.83 22.22 0.60
CA PHE A 61 -6.86 21.73 1.96
C PHE A 61 -5.64 20.85 2.26
N GLN A 62 -5.32 19.91 1.36
CA GLN A 62 -4.15 19.06 1.51
C GLN A 62 -2.84 19.85 1.47
N LEU A 63 -2.70 20.84 0.58
CA LEU A 63 -1.54 21.73 0.54
C LEU A 63 -1.32 22.46 1.87
N SER A 64 -2.40 22.95 2.49
CA SER A 64 -2.34 23.62 3.79
C SER A 64 -1.78 22.69 4.87
N LEU A 65 -2.19 21.41 4.87
CA LEU A 65 -1.72 20.40 5.82
C LEU A 65 -0.30 19.92 5.53
N LEU A 66 0.09 19.78 4.25
CA LEU A 66 1.43 19.38 3.84
C LEU A 66 2.50 20.39 4.27
N SER A 67 2.14 21.66 4.47
CA SER A 67 3.03 22.65 5.08
C SER A 67 3.39 22.30 6.53
N THR A 68 2.55 21.50 7.20
CA THR A 68 2.62 21.18 8.63
C THR A 68 3.05 19.75 8.94
N CYS A 69 2.95 18.76 8.05
CA CYS A 69 3.61 17.46 8.18
C CYS A 69 3.49 16.74 6.84
N ARG A 70 4.58 16.15 6.34
CA ARG A 70 4.54 15.35 5.11
C ARG A 70 4.79 13.89 5.42
N ILE A 71 3.82 13.06 5.04
CA ILE A 71 3.98 11.61 5.00
C ILE A 71 4.67 11.28 3.68
N ARG A 72 5.76 10.51 3.77
CA ARG A 72 6.58 10.09 2.63
C ARG A 72 6.67 8.58 2.55
N ASN A 73 7.18 8.09 1.44
CA ASN A 73 7.58 6.69 1.33
C ASN A 73 8.72 6.41 2.34
N GLU A 74 8.74 5.20 2.88
CA GLU A 74 9.66 4.80 3.98
C GLU A 74 9.52 5.63 5.28
N SER A 75 8.35 6.24 5.50
CA SER A 75 8.06 7.05 6.69
C SER A 75 8.32 6.35 8.03
N VAL A 76 8.10 5.04 8.12
CA VAL A 76 8.44 4.26 9.33
C VAL A 76 9.94 4.27 9.59
N SER A 77 10.77 4.00 8.57
CA SER A 77 12.23 3.99 8.70
C SER A 77 12.73 5.35 9.19
N VAL A 78 12.20 6.42 8.61
CA VAL A 78 12.51 7.82 8.98
C VAL A 78 12.13 8.12 10.44
N VAL A 79 10.93 7.73 10.86
CA VAL A 79 10.47 7.90 12.25
C VAL A 79 11.34 7.09 13.21
N THR A 80 11.64 5.83 12.90
CA THR A 80 12.51 5.00 13.76
C THR A 80 13.92 5.58 13.87
N PHE A 81 14.44 6.15 12.78
CA PHE A 81 15.74 6.81 12.80
C PHE A 81 15.73 8.04 13.71
N PHE A 82 14.73 8.92 13.62
CA PHE A 82 14.64 10.10 14.49
C PHE A 82 14.52 9.73 15.96
N VAL A 83 13.71 8.72 16.29
CA VAL A 83 13.62 8.24 17.67
C VAL A 83 14.95 7.66 18.15
N SER A 84 15.71 6.97 17.29
CA SER A 84 17.04 6.44 17.65
C SER A 84 18.11 7.52 17.89
N LYS A 85 17.81 8.77 17.51
CA LYS A 85 18.63 9.96 17.72
C LYS A 85 18.12 10.83 18.87
N GLY A 86 17.14 10.35 19.65
CA GLY A 86 16.54 11.11 20.75
C GLY A 86 15.62 12.27 20.36
N LEU A 87 15.21 12.35 19.09
CA LEU A 87 14.32 13.40 18.62
C LEU A 87 12.87 13.13 19.06
N LYS A 88 12.24 14.16 19.64
CA LYS A 88 10.86 14.07 20.14
C LYS A 88 9.84 14.19 18.99
N ILE A 89 9.11 13.12 18.71
CA ILE A 89 8.10 13.09 17.66
C ILE A 89 6.72 13.52 18.17
N ARG A 90 6.03 14.36 17.40
CA ARG A 90 4.62 14.75 17.65
C ARG A 90 3.66 13.70 17.10
N TYR A 91 3.52 12.56 17.78
CA TYR A 91 2.76 11.39 17.30
C TYR A 91 1.31 11.70 16.92
N LEU A 92 0.53 12.34 17.81
CA LEU A 92 -0.89 12.62 17.56
C LEU A 92 -1.10 13.50 16.33
N LYS A 93 -0.27 14.55 16.19
CA LYS A 93 -0.30 15.45 15.03
C LYS A 93 0.02 14.68 13.73
N GLY A 94 1.00 13.77 13.76
CA GLY A 94 1.32 12.92 12.63
C GLY A 94 0.18 11.99 12.21
N ILE A 95 -0.52 11.39 13.17
CA ILE A 95 -1.68 10.52 12.92
C ILE A 95 -2.81 11.34 12.25
N VAL A 96 -3.20 12.47 12.85
CA VAL A 96 -4.31 13.29 12.34
C VAL A 96 -4.02 13.85 10.96
N ILE A 97 -2.81 14.36 10.72
CA ILE A 97 -2.45 14.90 9.40
C ILE A 97 -2.45 13.78 8.35
N CYS A 98 -1.86 12.62 8.67
CA CYS A 98 -1.87 11.48 7.74
C CYS A 98 -3.28 11.03 7.37
N PHE A 99 -4.14 10.93 8.38
CA PHE A 99 -5.54 10.59 8.18
C PHE A 99 -6.23 11.56 7.22
N LEU A 100 -6.15 12.87 7.48
CA LEU A 100 -6.85 13.89 6.71
C LEU A 100 -6.28 14.08 5.30
N THR A 101 -4.96 14.03 5.13
CA THR A 101 -4.35 14.17 3.79
C THR A 101 -4.62 12.94 2.92
N CYS A 102 -4.65 11.74 3.48
CA CYS A 102 -4.98 10.55 2.70
C CYS A 102 -6.47 10.49 2.38
N LEU A 103 -7.34 10.87 3.33
CA LEU A 103 -8.78 10.92 3.10
C LEU A 103 -9.14 11.91 1.98
N SER A 104 -8.52 13.09 1.94
CA SER A 104 -8.71 14.05 0.85
C SER A 104 -8.25 13.48 -0.49
N SER A 105 -7.10 12.80 -0.53
CA SER A 105 -6.63 12.13 -1.75
C SER A 105 -7.58 11.03 -2.25
N PHE A 106 -8.22 10.26 -1.35
CA PHE A 106 -9.22 9.26 -1.74
C PHE A 106 -10.53 9.88 -2.21
N LEU A 107 -11.00 10.95 -1.56
CA LEU A 107 -12.18 11.71 -1.99
C LEU A 107 -11.98 12.36 -3.36
N MET A 108 -10.75 12.71 -3.71
CA MET A 108 -10.39 13.18 -5.06
C MET A 108 -10.40 12.03 -6.09
N GLY A 109 -10.24 10.77 -5.69
CA GLY A 109 -10.26 9.63 -6.62
C GLY A 109 -8.91 9.29 -7.23
N LEU A 110 -7.83 9.73 -6.59
CA LEU A 110 -6.49 9.39 -6.98
C LEU A 110 -6.24 7.88 -6.84
N ALA A 111 -5.35 7.36 -7.69
CA ALA A 111 -4.92 5.97 -7.65
C ALA A 111 -3.91 5.74 -6.53
N LEU A 112 -4.38 5.86 -5.29
CA LEU A 112 -3.61 5.75 -4.06
C LEU A 112 -4.25 4.72 -3.12
N GLY A 113 -3.43 3.97 -2.41
CA GLY A 113 -3.84 2.94 -1.45
C GLY A 113 -3.89 3.43 0.00
N GLY A 114 -4.57 2.66 0.86
CA GLY A 114 -4.65 2.90 2.30
C GLY A 114 -3.49 2.31 3.10
N GLU A 115 -2.76 1.37 2.51
CA GLU A 115 -1.86 0.45 3.20
C GLU A 115 -0.68 1.17 3.86
N ALA A 116 0.06 1.98 3.11
CA ALA A 116 1.22 2.71 3.65
C ALA A 116 0.82 3.74 4.72
N PRO A 117 -0.26 4.54 4.55
CA PRO A 117 -0.84 5.34 5.63
C PRO A 117 -1.19 4.51 6.88
N SER A 118 -1.79 3.33 6.72
CA SER A 118 -2.17 2.47 7.84
C SER A 118 -0.96 1.97 8.62
N VAL A 119 0.10 1.57 7.92
CA VAL A 119 1.40 1.24 8.52
C VAL A 119 1.94 2.42 9.32
N TYR A 120 1.97 3.61 8.72
CA TYR A 120 2.52 4.81 9.35
C TYR A 120 1.72 5.25 10.59
N MET A 121 0.39 5.33 10.49
CA MET A 121 -0.47 5.71 11.60
C MET A 121 -0.39 4.71 12.76
N SER A 122 -0.36 3.41 12.46
CA SER A 122 -0.18 2.37 13.48
C SER A 122 1.18 2.47 14.17
N SER A 123 2.26 2.69 13.41
CA SER A 123 3.59 2.98 13.95
C SER A 123 3.59 4.18 14.90
N LEU A 124 2.88 5.26 14.55
CA LEU A 124 2.75 6.43 15.42
C LEU A 124 1.87 6.16 16.66
N CYS A 125 0.84 5.31 16.56
CA CYS A 125 0.03 4.89 17.72
C CYS A 125 0.90 4.15 18.75
N PHE A 126 1.75 3.24 18.28
CA PHE A 126 2.73 2.55 19.14
C PHE A 126 3.74 3.52 19.74
N GLY A 127 4.27 4.44 18.93
CA GLY A 127 5.14 5.51 19.42
C GLY A 127 4.49 6.37 20.50
N LEU A 128 3.23 6.76 20.32
CA LEU A 128 2.45 7.56 21.25
C LEU A 128 2.29 6.85 22.60
N VAL A 129 1.80 5.61 22.59
CA VAL A 129 1.57 4.84 23.84
C VAL A 129 2.87 4.58 24.59
N PHE A 130 3.95 4.22 23.88
CA PHE A 130 5.24 3.95 24.51
C PHE A 130 5.95 5.23 24.99
N SER A 131 5.67 6.39 24.39
CA SER A 131 6.24 7.67 24.82
C SER A 131 5.82 8.06 26.26
N PHE A 132 4.61 7.67 26.69
CA PHE A 132 4.15 7.90 28.06
C PHE A 132 4.87 7.03 29.11
N SER A 133 5.53 5.95 28.69
CA SER A 133 6.13 4.99 29.62
C SER A 133 7.58 5.33 30.03
N ARG A 134 8.16 6.45 29.59
CA ARG A 134 9.59 6.78 29.80
C ARG A 134 10.52 5.60 29.46
N GLN A 135 10.28 4.94 28.34
CA GLN A 135 11.10 3.84 27.84
C GLN A 135 12.31 4.38 27.09
N ASP A 136 13.39 3.60 27.02
CA ASP A 136 14.57 3.94 26.22
C ASP A 136 14.23 4.05 24.73
N GLU A 137 15.02 4.84 24.00
CA GLU A 137 14.86 5.05 22.55
C GLU A 137 14.91 3.74 21.75
N THR A 138 15.74 2.80 22.17
CA THR A 138 15.83 1.47 21.57
C THR A 138 14.53 0.67 21.73
N ARG A 139 13.78 0.86 22.82
CA ARG A 139 12.49 0.20 23.01
C ARG A 139 11.39 0.92 22.23
N LEU A 140 11.43 2.25 22.18
CA LEU A 140 10.46 3.04 21.42
C LEU A 140 10.56 2.75 19.92
N THR A 141 11.76 2.68 19.36
CA THR A 141 12.00 2.25 17.97
C THR A 141 11.47 0.85 17.69
N ARG A 142 11.71 -0.11 18.61
CA ARG A 142 11.16 -1.46 18.53
C ARG A 142 9.62 -1.48 18.52
N ALA A 143 8.98 -0.69 19.39
CA ALA A 143 7.52 -0.57 19.42
C ALA A 143 6.96 0.00 18.11
N ILE A 144 7.64 1.01 17.52
CA ILE A 144 7.25 1.60 16.23
C ILE A 144 7.30 0.57 15.10
N LYS A 145 8.31 -0.32 15.08
CA LYS A 145 8.39 -1.45 14.15
C LYS A 145 7.24 -2.44 14.36
N VAL A 146 6.93 -2.80 15.61
CA VAL A 146 5.75 -3.64 15.93
C VAL A 146 4.46 -2.99 15.41
N GLY A 147 4.30 -1.68 15.59
CA GLY A 147 3.18 -0.92 15.05
C GLY A 147 3.10 -0.97 13.52
N ALA A 148 4.24 -0.96 12.82
CA ALA A 148 4.27 -1.10 11.37
C ALA A 148 3.72 -2.46 10.92
N SER A 149 4.10 -3.52 11.64
CA SER A 149 3.57 -4.87 11.41
C SER A 149 2.05 -4.92 11.59
N VAL A 150 1.54 -4.40 12.72
CA VAL A 150 0.09 -4.35 12.99
C VAL A 150 -0.64 -3.56 11.91
N GLY A 151 -0.13 -2.39 11.52
CA GLY A 151 -0.80 -1.54 10.54
C GLY A 151 -0.92 -2.19 9.17
N PHE A 152 0.13 -2.89 8.72
CA PHE A 152 0.09 -3.65 7.47
C PHE A 152 -0.88 -4.85 7.58
N SER A 153 -0.87 -5.55 8.72
CA SER A 153 -1.78 -6.67 8.96
C SER A 153 -3.25 -6.25 8.92
N LEU A 154 -3.60 -5.09 9.48
CA LEU A 154 -4.96 -4.58 9.43
C LEU A 154 -5.35 -4.07 8.05
N ALA A 155 -4.42 -3.47 7.30
CA ALA A 155 -4.68 -3.00 5.94
C ALA A 155 -5.08 -4.14 5.00
N PHE A 156 -4.43 -5.30 5.11
CA PHE A 156 -4.69 -6.47 4.28
C PHE A 156 -5.50 -7.57 4.96
N ALA A 157 -6.03 -7.33 6.16
CA ALA A 157 -6.70 -8.36 6.97
C ALA A 157 -5.87 -9.67 7.06
N ASN A 158 -4.55 -9.54 7.23
CA ASN A 158 -3.61 -10.65 7.14
C ASN A 158 -2.38 -10.46 8.06
N PRO A 159 -2.35 -11.13 9.22
CA PRO A 159 -1.23 -11.06 10.16
C PRO A 159 0.13 -11.41 9.54
N LEU A 160 0.19 -12.46 8.72
CA LEU A 160 1.44 -12.96 8.13
C LEU A 160 2.08 -11.89 7.23
N ALA A 161 1.28 -11.23 6.41
CA ALA A 161 1.78 -10.21 5.50
C ALA A 161 2.42 -9.03 6.26
N GLY A 162 1.86 -8.65 7.41
CA GLY A 162 2.44 -7.58 8.23
C GLY A 162 3.70 -8.00 8.98
N ILE A 163 3.81 -9.25 9.42
CA ILE A 163 5.05 -9.78 10.04
C ILE A 163 6.17 -9.77 9.00
N PHE A 164 5.92 -10.32 7.82
CA PHE A 164 6.90 -10.35 6.73
C PHE A 164 7.28 -8.96 6.24
N TYR A 165 6.30 -8.05 6.10
CA TYR A 165 6.57 -6.69 5.67
C TYR A 165 7.49 -5.92 6.60
N SER A 166 7.34 -6.09 7.93
CA SER A 166 8.03 -5.30 8.94
C SER A 166 9.36 -5.90 9.42
N PHE A 167 9.49 -7.23 9.43
CA PHE A 167 10.62 -7.91 10.06
C PHE A 167 11.45 -8.77 9.12
N ILE A 168 10.99 -9.07 7.90
CA ILE A 168 11.85 -9.75 6.94
C ILE A 168 12.53 -8.70 6.07
N PRO A 169 13.86 -8.50 6.21
CA PRO A 169 14.61 -7.66 5.29
C PRO A 169 14.67 -8.33 3.91
N SER A 170 14.73 -7.54 2.83
CA SER A 170 14.92 -8.10 1.48
C SER A 170 16.23 -8.89 1.38
N LYS A 171 17.29 -8.38 2.03
CA LYS A 171 18.59 -9.04 2.14
C LYS A 171 18.68 -9.86 3.42
N TRP A 172 18.85 -11.17 3.22
CA TRP A 172 19.00 -12.13 4.30
C TRP A 172 20.36 -12.00 5.00
N HIS A 173 20.34 -11.71 6.31
CA HIS A 173 21.53 -11.73 7.16
C HIS A 173 21.33 -12.69 8.33
N LYS A 174 22.16 -13.74 8.43
CA LYS A 174 22.05 -14.79 9.49
C LYS A 174 22.01 -14.23 10.91
N SER A 175 22.66 -13.09 11.16
CA SER A 175 22.72 -12.44 12.48
C SER A 175 21.40 -11.74 12.89
N TYR A 176 20.51 -11.46 11.93
CA TYR A 176 19.29 -10.69 12.16
C TYR A 176 18.31 -11.39 13.13
N PHE A 177 17.97 -12.66 12.85
CA PHE A 177 16.99 -13.39 13.65
C PHE A 177 17.45 -13.65 15.09
N LYS A 178 18.75 -13.84 15.31
CA LYS A 178 19.30 -14.10 16.66
C LYS A 178 19.05 -12.92 17.60
N ASN A 179 19.03 -11.70 17.07
CA ASN A 179 18.83 -10.48 17.85
C ASN A 179 17.37 -9.99 17.84
N GLU A 180 16.58 -10.31 16.80
CA GLU A 180 15.24 -9.77 16.62
C GLU A 180 14.08 -10.74 16.93
N TYR A 181 14.31 -12.03 17.25
CA TYR A 181 13.23 -13.00 17.47
C TYR A 181 12.18 -12.56 18.52
N LYS A 182 12.59 -11.90 19.61
CA LYS A 182 11.64 -11.39 20.63
C LYS A 182 10.67 -10.37 20.04
N LEU A 183 11.18 -9.50 19.17
CA LEU A 183 10.41 -8.46 18.52
C LEU A 183 9.48 -9.04 17.44
N ILE A 184 9.90 -10.11 16.76
CA ILE A 184 9.03 -10.88 15.86
C ILE A 184 7.87 -11.50 16.67
N ILE A 185 8.13 -12.11 17.82
CA ILE A 185 7.07 -12.68 18.69
C ILE A 185 6.10 -11.60 19.16
N GLU A 186 6.60 -10.45 19.63
CA GLU A 186 5.76 -9.31 20.01
C GLU A 186 4.90 -8.83 18.83
N GLY A 187 5.50 -8.75 17.64
CA GLY A 187 4.84 -8.46 16.38
C GLY A 187 3.72 -9.44 16.06
N CYS A 188 4.00 -10.74 16.08
CA CYS A 188 3.00 -11.80 15.85
C CYS A 188 1.81 -11.67 16.80
N LEU A 189 2.08 -11.52 18.11
CA LEU A 189 1.03 -11.39 19.12
C LEU A 189 0.17 -10.15 18.85
N CYS A 190 0.79 -8.99 18.63
CA CYS A 190 0.04 -7.75 18.41
C CYS A 190 -0.73 -7.78 17.08
N SER A 191 -0.15 -8.34 16.02
CA SER A 191 -0.80 -8.43 14.71
C SER A 191 -1.98 -9.40 14.72
N ILE A 192 -1.89 -10.54 15.42
CA ILE A 192 -3.01 -11.46 15.61
C ILE A 192 -4.10 -10.82 16.46
N LEU A 193 -3.74 -10.24 17.62
CA LEU A 193 -4.70 -9.55 18.49
C LEU A 193 -5.41 -8.41 17.76
N GLY A 194 -4.64 -7.57 17.07
CA GLY A 194 -5.17 -6.48 16.26
C GLY A 194 -6.11 -6.99 15.18
N TYR A 195 -5.71 -8.02 14.42
CA TYR A 195 -6.52 -8.61 13.37
C TYR A 195 -7.85 -9.17 13.88
N LEU A 196 -7.84 -9.92 14.98
CA LEU A 196 -9.06 -10.48 15.59
C LEU A 196 -10.01 -9.38 16.09
N LEU A 197 -9.46 -8.35 16.74
CA LEU A 197 -10.26 -7.21 17.23
C LEU A 197 -10.81 -6.37 16.07
N TYR A 198 -9.98 -6.06 15.08
CA TYR A 198 -10.39 -5.31 13.90
C TYR A 198 -11.48 -6.04 13.12
N SER A 199 -11.30 -7.34 12.87
CA SER A 199 -12.25 -8.14 12.09
C SER A 199 -13.56 -8.34 12.85
N SER A 200 -13.53 -8.54 14.17
CA SER A 200 -14.76 -8.64 14.97
C SER A 200 -15.55 -7.32 14.99
N LEU A 201 -14.88 -6.18 15.19
CA LEU A 201 -15.52 -4.86 15.12
C LEU A 201 -16.07 -4.56 13.71
N LYS A 202 -15.30 -4.86 12.67
CA LYS A 202 -15.74 -4.75 11.26
C LYS A 202 -16.98 -5.62 11.01
N GLY A 203 -17.00 -6.85 11.53
CA GLY A 203 -18.13 -7.77 11.39
C GLY A 203 -19.40 -7.28 12.09
N LEU A 204 -19.27 -6.64 13.26
CA LEU A 204 -20.40 -6.01 13.95
C LEU A 204 -20.95 -4.79 13.19
N LEU A 205 -20.08 -3.95 12.64
CA LEU A 205 -20.48 -2.75 11.89
C LEU A 205 -21.16 -3.07 10.56
N TYR A 206 -20.70 -4.12 9.86
CA TYR A 206 -21.17 -4.52 8.54
C TYR A 206 -22.03 -5.79 8.57
N PHE A 207 -22.64 -6.11 9.71
CA PHE A 207 -23.39 -7.37 9.90
C PHE A 207 -24.52 -7.55 8.87
N ASN A 208 -25.26 -6.47 8.59
CA ASN A 208 -26.35 -6.47 7.61
C ASN A 208 -25.83 -6.69 6.18
N ASP A 209 -24.73 -6.01 5.81
CA ASP A 209 -24.12 -6.11 4.48
C ASP A 209 -23.58 -7.53 4.21
N TYR A 210 -23.12 -8.22 5.26
CA TYR A 210 -22.64 -9.60 5.15
C TYR A 210 -23.73 -10.66 5.09
N LYS A 211 -25.02 -10.28 5.11
CA LYS A 211 -26.17 -11.21 5.04
C LYS A 211 -26.06 -12.38 6.04
N GLY A 212 -25.54 -12.12 7.23
CA GLY A 212 -25.34 -13.12 8.29
C GLY A 212 -24.07 -13.98 8.20
N CYS A 213 -23.22 -13.80 7.18
CA CYS A 213 -21.95 -14.52 7.04
C CYS A 213 -20.79 -13.80 7.76
N PHE A 214 -20.67 -13.97 9.08
CA PHE A 214 -19.66 -13.27 9.89
C PHE A 214 -18.21 -13.52 9.46
N TYR A 215 -17.90 -14.69 8.89
CA TYR A 215 -16.54 -15.02 8.43
C TYR A 215 -16.01 -14.04 7.36
N LYS A 216 -16.90 -13.39 6.59
CA LYS A 216 -16.50 -12.38 5.59
C LYS A 216 -15.80 -11.17 6.21
N ALA A 217 -16.04 -10.89 7.48
CA ALA A 217 -15.36 -9.82 8.20
C ALA A 217 -13.85 -10.03 8.30
N PHE A 218 -13.42 -11.30 8.32
CA PHE A 218 -12.02 -11.73 8.41
C PHE A 218 -11.28 -11.74 7.07
N LEU A 219 -12.01 -11.61 5.97
CA LEU A 219 -11.44 -11.52 4.64
C LEU A 219 -11.05 -10.07 4.32
N PHE A 220 -9.98 -9.94 3.54
CA PHE A 220 -9.64 -8.68 2.91
C PHE A 220 -10.72 -8.38 1.87
N ASN A 221 -11.34 -7.20 1.92
CA ASN A 221 -12.40 -6.80 0.98
C ASN A 221 -13.56 -7.83 0.84
N GLU A 222 -14.56 -7.53 -0.01
CA GLU A 222 -15.68 -8.46 -0.27
C GLU A 222 -15.28 -9.48 -1.35
N PHE A 223 -14.05 -10.01 -1.29
CA PHE A 223 -13.53 -10.88 -2.34
C PHE A 223 -14.38 -12.15 -2.49
N ASN A 224 -14.61 -12.52 -3.76
CA ASN A 224 -15.34 -13.72 -4.13
C ASN A 224 -14.62 -14.96 -3.60
N ASN A 225 -15.38 -15.89 -3.03
CA ASN A 225 -14.90 -17.20 -2.59
C ASN A 225 -14.37 -18.09 -3.73
N SER A 226 -14.39 -17.61 -4.98
CA SER A 226 -13.98 -18.37 -6.17
C SER A 226 -12.53 -18.86 -6.09
N LEU A 227 -11.64 -18.11 -5.46
CA LEU A 227 -10.25 -18.54 -5.26
C LEU A 227 -10.12 -19.79 -4.37
N PHE A 228 -10.98 -19.96 -3.36
CA PHE A 228 -10.95 -21.12 -2.47
C PHE A 228 -11.33 -22.42 -3.19
N ASN A 229 -12.13 -22.32 -4.25
CA ASN A 229 -12.65 -23.46 -5.00
C ASN A 229 -11.74 -23.87 -6.16
N LEU A 230 -10.57 -23.24 -6.33
CA LEU A 230 -9.62 -23.62 -7.37
C LEU A 230 -9.04 -25.01 -7.08
N SER A 231 -9.33 -25.95 -7.96
CA SER A 231 -8.76 -27.29 -7.96
C SER A 231 -7.34 -27.30 -8.54
N LEU A 232 -6.56 -28.32 -8.17
CA LEU A 232 -5.25 -28.60 -8.77
C LEU A 232 -5.30 -28.79 -10.29
N SER A 233 -6.44 -29.18 -10.85
CA SER A 233 -6.62 -29.28 -12.30
C SER A 233 -6.43 -27.93 -13.01
N SER A 234 -6.61 -26.81 -12.32
CA SER A 234 -6.37 -25.46 -12.87
C SER A 234 -4.89 -25.19 -13.20
N LEU A 235 -3.98 -26.08 -12.78
CA LEU A 235 -2.56 -26.06 -13.12
C LEU A 235 -2.22 -26.93 -14.34
N SER A 236 -3.22 -27.38 -15.12
CA SER A 236 -2.98 -28.25 -16.27
C SER A 236 -1.95 -27.65 -17.23
N ASN A 237 -2.08 -26.35 -17.50
CA ASN A 237 -1.19 -25.55 -18.32
C ASN A 237 -0.03 -24.93 -17.50
N TYR A 238 0.69 -25.75 -16.74
CA TYR A 238 1.70 -25.29 -15.78
C TYR A 238 2.81 -24.40 -16.38
N TRP A 239 3.15 -24.62 -17.66
CA TRP A 239 4.15 -23.83 -18.40
C TRP A 239 3.81 -22.34 -18.46
N VAL A 240 2.52 -21.99 -18.47
CA VAL A 240 2.06 -20.59 -18.48
C VAL A 240 2.63 -19.84 -17.29
N PHE A 241 2.65 -20.45 -16.10
CA PHE A 241 3.14 -19.82 -14.87
C PHE A 241 4.67 -19.62 -14.84
N VAL A 242 5.41 -20.32 -15.70
CA VAL A 242 6.85 -20.07 -15.92
C VAL A 242 7.06 -18.86 -16.84
N LEU A 243 6.14 -18.60 -17.77
CA LEU A 243 6.19 -17.43 -18.66
C LEU A 243 5.83 -16.12 -17.95
N ILE A 244 4.87 -16.14 -17.02
CA ILE A 244 4.41 -14.96 -16.27
C ILE A 244 5.59 -14.13 -15.71
N PRO A 245 6.54 -14.69 -14.95
CA PRO A 245 7.64 -13.89 -14.41
C PRO A 245 8.60 -13.34 -15.48
N LEU A 246 8.76 -14.03 -16.61
CA LEU A 246 9.57 -13.52 -17.73
C LEU A 246 8.95 -12.27 -18.35
N ILE A 247 7.61 -12.14 -18.30
CA ILE A 247 6.87 -10.96 -18.74
C ILE A 247 6.86 -9.89 -17.65
N CYS A 248 6.58 -10.26 -16.40
CA CYS A 248 6.45 -9.33 -15.28
C CYS A 248 7.77 -8.66 -14.88
N LEU A 249 8.91 -9.34 -15.02
CA LEU A 249 10.23 -8.78 -14.67
C LEU A 249 10.57 -7.52 -15.49
N PRO A 250 10.59 -7.54 -16.83
CA PRO A 250 10.91 -6.35 -17.62
C PRO A 250 9.84 -5.26 -17.46
N LEU A 251 8.56 -5.63 -17.41
CA LEU A 251 7.48 -4.65 -17.21
C LEU A 251 7.57 -3.97 -15.84
N GLY A 252 7.84 -4.74 -14.78
CA GLY A 252 8.04 -4.21 -13.43
C GLY A 252 9.25 -3.28 -13.34
N TYR A 253 10.36 -3.66 -13.97
CA TYR A 253 11.56 -2.82 -14.06
C TYR A 253 11.28 -1.48 -14.76
N LEU A 254 10.64 -1.53 -15.94
CA LEU A 254 10.26 -0.33 -16.69
C LEU A 254 9.31 0.56 -15.90
N PHE A 255 8.31 -0.04 -15.23
CA PHE A 255 7.35 0.67 -14.41
C PHE A 255 8.02 1.43 -13.25
N VAL A 256 8.94 0.79 -12.51
CA VAL A 256 9.69 1.43 -11.43
C VAL A 256 10.56 2.57 -11.96
N HIS A 257 11.30 2.33 -13.05
CA HIS A 257 12.23 3.31 -13.58
C HIS A 257 11.50 4.55 -14.13
N PHE A 258 10.41 4.35 -14.87
CA PHE A 258 9.63 5.44 -15.42
C PHE A 258 8.98 6.30 -14.32
N LEU A 259 8.43 5.66 -13.27
CA LEU A 259 7.94 6.36 -12.08
C LEU A 259 9.05 7.14 -11.36
N GLY A 260 10.26 6.58 -11.28
CA GLY A 260 11.43 7.27 -10.73
C GLY A 260 11.80 8.54 -11.50
N ILE A 261 11.75 8.49 -12.84
CA ILE A 261 11.99 9.65 -13.71
C ILE A 261 10.90 10.72 -13.49
N LEU A 262 9.62 10.35 -13.55
CA LEU A 262 8.52 11.30 -13.34
C LEU A 262 8.59 11.95 -11.96
N ARG A 263 8.84 11.15 -10.92
CA ARG A 263 9.01 11.65 -9.55
C ARG A 263 10.19 12.63 -9.45
N PHE A 264 11.30 12.38 -10.14
CA PHE A 264 12.42 13.32 -10.14
C PHE A 264 12.04 14.72 -10.66
N TYR A 265 11.19 14.81 -11.69
CA TYR A 265 10.77 16.09 -12.25
C TYR A 265 9.64 16.76 -11.45
N HIS A 266 8.62 15.99 -11.06
CA HIS A 266 7.44 16.52 -10.38
C HIS A 266 7.63 16.70 -8.88
N TRP A 267 8.51 15.92 -8.25
CA TRP A 267 8.70 15.94 -6.79
C TRP A 267 9.84 16.86 -6.35
N LYS A 268 9.72 18.16 -6.68
CA LYS A 268 10.60 19.21 -6.13
C LYS A 268 9.81 20.05 -5.13
N GLU A 269 10.46 20.56 -4.08
CA GLU A 269 9.81 21.47 -3.12
C GLU A 269 9.76 22.92 -3.63
N LYS A 270 8.99 23.13 -4.71
CA LYS A 270 8.78 24.44 -5.32
C LYS A 270 7.28 24.68 -5.52
N ALA A 271 6.83 25.93 -5.49
CA ALA A 271 5.39 26.22 -5.58
C ALA A 271 4.76 25.68 -6.88
N TYR A 272 5.49 25.73 -7.99
CA TYR A 272 4.97 25.28 -9.29
C TYR A 272 4.71 23.77 -9.35
N THR A 273 5.46 22.92 -8.63
CA THR A 273 5.23 21.46 -8.66
C THR A 273 3.94 21.08 -7.93
N TYR A 274 3.61 21.81 -6.86
CA TYR A 274 2.31 21.70 -6.20
C TYR A 274 1.18 22.16 -7.11
N LEU A 275 1.36 23.28 -7.81
CA LEU A 275 0.39 23.79 -8.78
C LEU A 275 0.13 22.76 -9.90
N ILE A 276 1.20 22.17 -10.46
CA ILE A 276 1.10 21.11 -11.48
C ILE A 276 0.35 19.89 -10.93
N SER A 277 0.61 19.49 -9.68
CA SER A 277 -0.13 18.39 -9.03
C SER A 277 -1.61 18.74 -8.86
N LEU A 278 -1.93 19.96 -8.44
CA LEU A 278 -3.33 20.38 -8.26
C LEU A 278 -4.07 20.46 -9.60
N LEU A 279 -3.49 21.10 -10.61
CA LEU A 279 -4.07 21.21 -11.95
C LEU A 279 -4.19 19.85 -12.64
N GLY A 280 -3.16 19.01 -12.52
CA GLY A 280 -3.20 17.65 -13.07
C GLY A 280 -4.30 16.80 -12.44
N ALA A 281 -4.52 16.92 -11.13
CA ALA A 281 -5.62 16.22 -10.45
C ALA A 281 -6.97 16.70 -10.97
N LEU A 282 -7.15 18.02 -11.09
CA LEU A 282 -8.38 18.62 -11.61
C LEU A 282 -8.74 18.11 -13.01
N VAL A 283 -7.76 18.09 -13.90
CA VAL A 283 -7.96 17.66 -15.29
C VAL A 283 -8.16 16.15 -15.37
N LEU A 284 -7.24 15.36 -14.81
CA LEU A 284 -7.24 13.91 -15.00
C LEU A 284 -8.42 13.23 -14.31
N ILE A 285 -8.75 13.61 -13.08
CA ILE A 285 -9.87 13.00 -12.36
C ILE A 285 -11.19 13.33 -13.06
N SER A 286 -11.39 14.59 -13.44
CA SER A 286 -12.63 15.01 -14.12
C SER A 286 -12.78 14.33 -15.47
N LEU A 287 -11.69 14.22 -16.24
CA LEU A 287 -11.66 13.53 -17.52
C LEU A 287 -11.99 12.05 -17.34
N PHE A 288 -11.27 11.34 -16.48
CA PHE A 288 -11.50 9.91 -16.27
C PHE A 288 -12.85 9.60 -15.66
N ARG A 289 -13.42 10.49 -14.84
CA ARG A 289 -14.78 10.31 -14.32
C ARG A 289 -15.83 10.25 -15.43
N LEU A 290 -15.65 11.04 -16.49
CA LEU A 290 -16.56 11.10 -17.63
C LEU A 290 -16.38 9.92 -18.59
N TYR A 291 -15.14 9.52 -18.86
CA TYR A 291 -14.85 8.47 -19.85
C TYR A 291 -14.82 7.05 -19.25
N ILE A 292 -14.08 6.83 -18.17
CA ILE A 292 -13.82 5.49 -17.60
C ILE A 292 -13.79 5.58 -16.06
N PRO A 293 -14.95 5.71 -15.39
CA PRO A 293 -14.99 5.89 -13.94
C PRO A 293 -14.38 4.72 -13.16
N SER A 294 -14.37 3.51 -13.74
CA SER A 294 -13.77 2.34 -13.09
C SER A 294 -12.26 2.43 -12.91
N CYS A 295 -11.58 3.37 -13.59
CA CYS A 295 -10.13 3.55 -13.41
C CYS A 295 -9.79 4.39 -12.17
N LEU A 296 -10.76 5.09 -11.56
CA LEU A 296 -10.55 5.97 -10.41
C LEU A 296 -10.48 5.21 -9.08
N GLY A 297 -9.99 5.88 -8.03
CA GLY A 297 -9.95 5.37 -6.66
C GLY A 297 -8.83 4.39 -6.38
N THR A 298 -8.93 3.65 -5.27
CA THR A 298 -7.80 2.83 -4.76
C THR A 298 -7.42 1.69 -5.67
N GLY A 299 -8.37 1.14 -6.45
CA GLY A 299 -8.19 -0.04 -7.31
C GLY A 299 -8.65 -1.35 -6.69
N ALA A 300 -9.14 -1.32 -5.44
CA ALA A 300 -9.73 -2.49 -4.80
C ALA A 300 -10.89 -3.09 -5.61
N THR A 301 -11.79 -2.24 -6.10
CA THR A 301 -12.94 -2.64 -6.92
C THR A 301 -12.52 -3.32 -8.22
N ILE A 302 -11.40 -2.89 -8.82
CA ILE A 302 -10.87 -3.49 -10.05
C ILE A 302 -10.49 -4.95 -9.80
N ILE A 303 -9.75 -5.19 -8.70
CA ILE A 303 -9.34 -6.53 -8.26
C ILE A 303 -10.57 -7.36 -7.85
N GLU A 304 -11.64 -6.78 -7.33
CA GLU A 304 -12.86 -7.53 -7.00
C GLU A 304 -13.58 -8.02 -8.26
N SER A 305 -13.75 -7.14 -9.24
CA SER A 305 -14.43 -7.46 -10.50
C SER A 305 -13.62 -8.40 -11.42
N ASN A 306 -12.28 -8.35 -11.42
CA ASN A 306 -11.41 -9.24 -12.21
C ASN A 306 -11.90 -9.49 -13.65
N LEU A 307 -12.22 -10.76 -13.96
CA LEU A 307 -12.66 -11.27 -15.25
C LEU A 307 -14.01 -10.70 -15.68
N ALA A 308 -14.83 -10.15 -14.77
CA ALA A 308 -16.12 -9.54 -15.12
C ALA A 308 -15.95 -8.34 -16.07
N TYR A 309 -14.78 -7.70 -16.12
CA TYR A 309 -14.54 -6.65 -17.11
C TYR A 309 -14.43 -7.19 -18.54
N LEU A 310 -14.13 -8.49 -18.74
CA LEU A 310 -14.12 -9.09 -20.08
C LEU A 310 -15.53 -9.12 -20.70
N GLU A 311 -16.59 -9.11 -19.88
CA GLU A 311 -17.97 -8.98 -20.38
C GLU A 311 -18.21 -7.64 -21.10
N LYS A 312 -17.44 -6.59 -20.76
CA LYS A 312 -17.46 -5.30 -21.47
C LYS A 312 -16.57 -5.27 -22.72
N GLY A 313 -15.86 -6.36 -23.01
CA GLY A 313 -14.96 -6.51 -24.14
C GLY A 313 -13.49 -6.14 -23.85
N ILE A 314 -12.58 -6.76 -24.59
CA ILE A 314 -11.11 -6.57 -24.42
C ILE A 314 -10.66 -5.13 -24.67
N VAL A 315 -11.34 -4.39 -25.56
CA VAL A 315 -11.05 -2.98 -25.83
C VAL A 315 -11.25 -2.13 -24.58
N TYR A 316 -12.35 -2.34 -23.85
CA TYR A 316 -12.60 -1.66 -22.58
C TYR A 316 -11.51 -1.97 -21.54
N VAL A 317 -11.04 -3.21 -21.47
CA VAL A 317 -9.96 -3.61 -20.55
C VAL A 317 -8.64 -2.92 -20.91
N LEU A 318 -8.33 -2.76 -22.21
CA LEU A 318 -7.14 -2.03 -22.67
C LEU A 318 -7.26 -0.53 -22.35
N GLU A 319 -8.41 0.09 -22.56
CA GLU A 319 -8.65 1.48 -22.18
C GLU A 319 -8.55 1.67 -20.66
N LEU A 320 -9.10 0.74 -19.89
CA LEU A 320 -8.97 0.70 -18.43
C LEU A 320 -7.50 0.58 -18.01
N PHE A 321 -6.71 -0.26 -18.69
CA PHE A 321 -5.27 -0.40 -18.44
C PHE A 321 -4.53 0.92 -18.64
N PHE A 322 -4.68 1.56 -19.80
CA PHE A 322 -3.95 2.79 -20.10
C PHE A 322 -4.40 3.97 -19.22
N SER A 323 -5.71 4.14 -19.01
CA SER A 323 -6.24 5.18 -18.12
C SER A 323 -5.75 4.99 -16.68
N ARG A 324 -5.77 3.76 -16.17
CA ARG A 324 -5.27 3.41 -14.84
C ARG A 324 -3.77 3.63 -14.73
N LEU A 325 -3.00 3.26 -15.75
CA LEU A 325 -1.56 3.48 -15.79
C LEU A 325 -1.25 4.98 -15.69
N ILE A 326 -1.88 5.82 -16.52
CA ILE A 326 -1.72 7.29 -16.47
C ILE A 326 -2.06 7.84 -15.08
N LEU A 327 -3.17 7.39 -14.49
CA LEU A 327 -3.60 7.86 -13.18
C LEU A 327 -2.61 7.44 -12.06
N ILE A 328 -2.05 6.23 -12.12
CA ILE A 328 -1.02 5.77 -11.17
C ILE A 328 0.27 6.58 -11.33
N LEU A 329 0.72 6.77 -12.57
CA LEU A 329 1.92 7.56 -12.88
C LEU A 329 1.80 8.98 -12.33
N PHE A 330 0.64 9.60 -12.53
CA PHE A 330 0.32 10.90 -11.97
C PHE A 330 0.26 10.86 -10.44
N SER A 331 -0.53 9.96 -9.85
CA SER A 331 -0.77 9.91 -8.41
C SER A 331 0.52 9.69 -7.62
N PHE A 332 1.43 8.83 -8.09
CA PHE A 332 2.68 8.53 -7.40
C PHE A 332 3.80 9.58 -7.60
N SER A 333 3.71 10.40 -8.65
CA SER A 333 4.65 11.48 -8.92
C SER A 333 4.18 12.84 -8.38
N SER A 334 2.87 12.99 -8.17
CA SER A 334 2.23 14.16 -7.56
C SER A 334 2.45 14.22 -6.05
N HIS A 335 2.34 15.40 -5.43
CA HIS A 335 2.55 15.59 -3.97
C HIS A 335 1.44 15.03 -3.06
N PHE A 336 0.46 14.31 -3.61
CA PHE A 336 -0.63 13.73 -2.85
C PHE A 336 -0.15 12.53 -2.00
N SER A 337 -0.85 12.27 -0.91
CA SER A 337 -0.45 11.27 0.09
C SER A 337 -1.29 10.01 -0.03
N GLY A 338 -0.63 8.87 -0.12
CA GLY A 338 -1.26 7.56 -0.03
C GLY A 338 -0.27 6.43 -0.28
N GLY A 339 -0.77 5.21 -0.25
CA GLY A 339 -0.02 3.98 -0.49
C GLY A 339 0.09 3.63 -1.96
N ASN A 340 1.07 2.77 -2.27
CA ASN A 340 1.35 2.31 -3.63
C ASN A 340 1.02 0.84 -3.86
N ILE A 341 0.63 0.08 -2.84
CA ILE A 341 0.52 -1.38 -2.92
C ILE A 341 -0.74 -1.78 -3.70
N ILE A 342 -1.93 -1.37 -3.26
CA ILE A 342 -3.17 -1.72 -3.99
C ILE A 342 -3.16 -1.18 -5.42
N PRO A 343 -2.72 0.06 -5.72
CA PRO A 343 -2.65 0.50 -7.12
C PRO A 343 -1.71 -0.36 -7.98
N THR A 344 -0.56 -0.78 -7.44
CA THR A 344 0.37 -1.71 -8.12
C THR A 344 -0.27 -3.08 -8.35
N LEU A 345 -1.00 -3.62 -7.36
CA LEU A 345 -1.77 -4.84 -7.54
C LEU A 345 -2.87 -4.65 -8.59
N SER A 346 -3.58 -3.52 -8.59
CA SER A 346 -4.67 -3.26 -9.53
C SER A 346 -4.20 -3.23 -10.98
N ILE A 347 -3.04 -2.63 -11.27
CA ILE A 347 -2.51 -2.61 -12.64
C ILE A 347 -1.97 -4.00 -13.04
N GLY A 348 -1.32 -4.72 -12.13
CA GLY A 348 -0.91 -6.11 -12.35
C GLY A 348 -2.10 -7.06 -12.57
N ASN A 349 -3.23 -6.79 -11.91
CA ASN A 349 -4.48 -7.50 -12.10
C ASN A 349 -5.06 -7.26 -13.50
N ILE A 350 -5.15 -6.00 -13.94
CA ILE A 350 -5.61 -5.69 -15.30
C ILE A 350 -4.69 -6.34 -16.35
N MET A 351 -3.37 -6.30 -16.15
CA MET A 351 -2.42 -7.04 -17.00
C MET A 351 -2.75 -8.54 -17.01
N GLY A 352 -3.01 -9.12 -15.84
CA GLY A 352 -3.40 -10.53 -15.71
C GLY A 352 -4.69 -10.87 -16.46
N VAL A 353 -5.70 -10.00 -16.44
CA VAL A 353 -6.93 -10.16 -17.23
C VAL A 353 -6.63 -10.13 -18.73
N ILE A 354 -5.78 -9.21 -19.18
CA ILE A 354 -5.37 -9.11 -20.60
C ILE A 354 -4.63 -10.38 -21.03
N PHE A 355 -3.61 -10.80 -20.27
CA PHE A 355 -2.79 -11.96 -20.63
C PHE A 355 -3.52 -13.29 -20.45
N SER A 356 -4.41 -13.43 -19.46
CA SER A 356 -5.26 -14.63 -19.34
C SER A 356 -6.21 -14.76 -20.53
N TYR A 357 -6.78 -13.65 -21.03
CA TYR A 357 -7.55 -13.65 -22.26
C TYR A 357 -6.70 -14.04 -23.48
N LEU A 358 -5.51 -13.46 -23.65
CA LEU A 358 -4.61 -13.83 -24.75
C LEU A 358 -4.19 -15.31 -24.72
N PHE A 359 -3.88 -15.84 -23.53
CA PHE A 359 -3.58 -17.26 -23.37
C PHE A 359 -4.80 -18.14 -23.59
N SER A 360 -6.00 -17.70 -23.22
CA SER A 360 -7.24 -18.43 -23.50
C SER A 360 -7.48 -18.62 -24.99
N LEU A 361 -7.14 -17.61 -25.82
CA LEU A 361 -7.25 -17.71 -27.29
C LEU A 361 -6.26 -18.72 -27.89
N ALA A 362 -5.08 -18.88 -27.28
CA ALA A 362 -4.03 -19.76 -27.79
C ALA A 362 -4.12 -21.20 -27.25
N LEU A 363 -4.61 -21.37 -26.02
CA LEU A 363 -4.53 -22.63 -25.27
C LEU A 363 -5.90 -23.16 -24.81
N ASN A 364 -7.00 -22.46 -25.12
CA ASN A 364 -8.36 -22.78 -24.66
C ASN A 364 -8.45 -22.94 -23.13
N LEU A 365 -7.94 -21.94 -22.40
CA LEU A 365 -7.99 -21.92 -20.94
C LEU A 365 -9.43 -21.84 -20.42
N ASP A 366 -9.74 -22.65 -19.42
CA ASP A 366 -11.01 -22.56 -18.69
C ASP A 366 -11.06 -21.31 -17.80
N SER A 367 -12.27 -20.92 -17.37
CA SER A 367 -12.48 -19.74 -16.50
C SER A 367 -11.66 -19.79 -15.19
N ASN A 368 -11.51 -20.97 -14.58
CA ASN A 368 -10.70 -21.17 -13.38
C ASN A 368 -9.20 -20.99 -13.65
N GLU A 369 -8.72 -21.43 -14.81
CA GLU A 369 -7.33 -21.24 -15.24
C GLU A 369 -7.06 -19.76 -15.54
N MET A 370 -7.99 -19.09 -16.23
CA MET A 370 -7.90 -17.65 -16.48
C MET A 370 -7.86 -16.84 -15.16
N LEU A 371 -8.66 -17.23 -14.17
CA LEU A 371 -8.66 -16.62 -12.84
C LEU A 371 -7.31 -16.83 -12.15
N LEU A 372 -6.79 -18.07 -12.17
CA LEU A 372 -5.49 -18.41 -11.59
C LEU A 372 -4.37 -17.58 -12.24
N VAL A 373 -4.31 -17.53 -13.58
CA VAL A 373 -3.35 -16.71 -14.34
C VAL A 373 -3.44 -15.24 -13.95
N THR A 374 -4.65 -14.69 -13.83
CA THR A 374 -4.88 -13.29 -13.46
C THR A 374 -4.28 -12.95 -12.10
N TYR A 375 -4.56 -13.78 -11.08
CA TYR A 375 -4.01 -13.58 -9.73
C TYR A 375 -2.51 -13.83 -9.65
N THR A 376 -1.98 -14.78 -10.43
CA THR A 376 -0.54 -15.00 -10.53
C THR A 376 0.14 -13.76 -11.12
N PHE A 377 -0.36 -13.21 -12.23
CA PHE A 377 0.17 -11.96 -12.80
C PHE A 377 0.14 -10.80 -11.80
N MET A 378 -0.97 -10.62 -11.10
CA MET A 378 -1.13 -9.57 -10.10
C MET A 378 -0.02 -9.61 -9.03
N LEU A 379 0.16 -10.78 -8.40
CA LEU A 379 1.10 -10.96 -7.30
C LEU A 379 2.56 -11.02 -7.79
N SER A 380 2.80 -11.60 -8.97
CA SER A 380 4.12 -11.59 -9.62
C SER A 380 4.56 -10.18 -10.00
N PHE A 381 3.69 -9.37 -10.60
CA PHE A 381 4.00 -7.99 -10.92
C PHE A 381 4.33 -7.18 -9.67
N PHE A 382 3.52 -7.32 -8.61
CA PHE A 382 3.82 -6.70 -7.31
C PHE A 382 5.16 -7.19 -6.72
N CYS A 383 5.48 -8.48 -6.86
CA CYS A 383 6.75 -9.04 -6.39
C CYS A 383 7.95 -8.29 -7.01
N PHE A 384 7.99 -8.16 -8.34
CA PHE A 384 9.09 -7.49 -9.05
C PHE A 384 9.14 -5.98 -8.78
N VAL A 385 7.99 -5.30 -8.67
CA VAL A 385 7.95 -3.86 -8.39
C VAL A 385 8.38 -3.53 -6.95
N SER A 386 7.98 -4.37 -5.99
CA SER A 386 8.24 -4.13 -4.56
C SER A 386 9.58 -4.69 -4.08
N ASN A 387 10.18 -5.65 -4.80
CA ASN A 387 11.37 -6.41 -4.38
C ASN A 387 11.17 -6.97 -2.95
N LYS A 388 10.00 -7.59 -2.75
CA LYS A 388 9.52 -8.17 -1.47
C LYS A 388 8.75 -9.46 -1.73
N ARG A 389 9.45 -10.50 -2.20
CA ARG A 389 8.87 -11.83 -2.45
C ARG A 389 8.08 -12.44 -1.30
N GLU A 390 8.55 -12.31 -0.06
CA GLU A 390 7.90 -12.91 1.11
C GLU A 390 6.56 -12.23 1.40
N VAL A 391 6.47 -10.92 1.15
CA VAL A 391 5.22 -10.17 1.27
C VAL A 391 4.25 -10.55 0.15
N SER A 392 4.73 -10.70 -1.08
CA SER A 392 3.89 -11.16 -2.19
C SER A 392 3.28 -12.55 -1.92
N LEU A 393 4.09 -13.49 -1.44
CA LEU A 393 3.63 -14.80 -0.98
C LEU A 393 2.59 -14.71 0.13
N ALA A 394 2.83 -13.85 1.12
CA ALA A 394 1.91 -13.69 2.23
C ALA A 394 0.57 -13.10 1.79
N LEU A 395 0.59 -12.17 0.83
CA LEU A 395 -0.60 -11.49 0.34
C LEU A 395 -1.60 -12.45 -0.32
N LEU A 396 -1.16 -13.61 -0.82
CA LEU A 396 -2.03 -14.70 -1.27
C LEU A 396 -3.13 -15.01 -0.25
N PHE A 397 -2.76 -15.12 1.03
CA PHE A 397 -3.71 -15.43 2.11
C PHE A 397 -4.75 -14.34 2.33
N SER A 398 -4.51 -13.11 1.85
CA SER A 398 -5.48 -12.01 1.91
C SER A 398 -6.58 -12.16 0.85
N PHE A 399 -6.21 -12.65 -0.34
CA PHE A 399 -7.14 -12.81 -1.47
C PHE A 399 -7.89 -14.15 -1.44
N GLY A 400 -7.30 -15.15 -0.78
CA GLY A 400 -7.89 -16.47 -0.58
C GLY A 400 -6.79 -17.53 -0.60
N PRO A 401 -6.56 -18.29 0.49
CA PRO A 401 -5.61 -19.39 0.47
C PRO A 401 -6.03 -20.43 -0.57
N SER A 402 -5.24 -20.53 -1.64
CA SER A 402 -5.37 -21.59 -2.63
C SER A 402 -3.99 -22.19 -2.92
N LEU A 403 -3.92 -23.52 -2.80
CA LEU A 403 -2.72 -24.27 -3.12
C LEU A 403 -2.29 -24.07 -4.59
N PRO A 404 -3.21 -24.04 -5.58
CA PRO A 404 -2.82 -23.78 -6.97
C PRO A 404 -2.12 -22.44 -7.16
N LEU A 405 -2.61 -21.36 -6.53
CA LEU A 405 -1.99 -20.04 -6.63
C LEU A 405 -0.62 -19.99 -5.97
N LEU A 406 -0.43 -20.71 -4.85
CA LEU A 406 0.87 -20.81 -4.20
C LEU A 406 1.89 -21.45 -5.14
N LEU A 407 1.52 -22.57 -5.78
CA LEU A 407 2.39 -23.29 -6.72
C LEU A 407 2.68 -22.45 -7.97
N ALA A 408 1.66 -21.78 -8.51
CA ALA A 408 1.79 -20.89 -9.67
C ALA A 408 2.74 -19.70 -9.43
N LEU A 409 2.89 -19.25 -8.17
CA LEU A 409 3.77 -18.14 -7.82
C LEU A 409 5.24 -18.54 -7.63
N LEU A 410 5.53 -19.80 -7.34
CA LEU A 410 6.90 -20.26 -7.06
C LEU A 410 7.92 -19.84 -8.14
N PRO A 411 7.64 -20.01 -9.46
CA PRO A 411 8.57 -19.56 -10.51
C PRO A 411 8.92 -18.06 -10.39
N SER A 412 7.94 -17.23 -10.02
CA SER A 412 8.13 -15.78 -9.89
C SER A 412 9.02 -15.40 -8.71
N ILE A 413 8.90 -16.12 -7.60
CA ILE A 413 9.73 -15.92 -6.41
C ILE A 413 11.17 -16.36 -6.67
N PHE A 414 11.36 -17.48 -7.37
CA PHE A 414 12.69 -17.92 -7.77
C PHE A 414 13.35 -16.91 -8.70
N ILE A 415 12.65 -16.46 -9.76
CA ILE A 415 13.21 -15.51 -10.71
C ILE A 415 13.48 -14.14 -10.06
N GLU A 416 12.62 -13.66 -9.17
CA GLU A 416 12.87 -12.43 -8.42
C GLU A 416 14.11 -12.52 -7.54
N PHE A 417 14.36 -13.66 -6.88
CA PHE A 417 15.58 -13.86 -6.11
C PHE A 417 16.85 -13.77 -6.97
N PHE A 418 16.82 -14.38 -8.16
CA PHE A 418 17.93 -14.27 -9.10
C PHE A 418 18.07 -12.84 -9.64
N ALA A 419 16.96 -12.15 -9.92
CA ALA A 419 16.96 -10.77 -10.36
C ALA A 419 17.60 -9.84 -9.31
N GLU A 420 17.22 -9.94 -8.03
CA GLU A 420 17.81 -9.14 -6.95
C GLU A 420 19.32 -9.37 -6.81
N LYS A 421 19.78 -10.60 -7.04
CA LYS A 421 21.20 -10.98 -6.88
C LYS A 421 22.08 -10.59 -8.07
N TYR A 422 21.59 -10.72 -9.29
CA TYR A 422 22.41 -10.63 -10.50
C TYR A 422 22.15 -9.39 -11.36
N ILE A 423 20.96 -8.77 -11.29
CA ILE A 423 20.63 -7.60 -12.11
C ILE A 423 21.06 -6.32 -11.39
N LYS A 424 22.09 -5.65 -11.91
CA LYS A 424 22.53 -4.34 -11.41
C LYS A 424 21.42 -3.31 -11.62
N GLY A 425 21.07 -2.57 -10.56
CA GLY A 425 20.02 -1.55 -10.60
C GLY A 425 18.59 -2.10 -10.44
N PHE A 426 18.42 -3.37 -10.10
CA PHE A 426 17.12 -3.91 -9.67
C PHE A 426 16.77 -3.36 -8.27
N ILE A 427 15.99 -2.28 -8.25
CA ILE A 427 15.64 -1.51 -7.06
C ILE A 427 14.12 -1.55 -6.89
N SER A 428 13.65 -1.62 -5.64
CA SER A 428 12.21 -1.53 -5.36
C SER A 428 11.67 -0.14 -5.60
N LEU A 429 10.38 -0.04 -5.89
CA LEU A 429 9.70 1.24 -6.07
C LEU A 429 9.90 2.20 -4.88
N ASN A 430 9.81 1.70 -3.65
CA ASN A 430 10.00 2.53 -2.45
C ASN A 430 11.42 3.07 -2.33
N LYS A 431 12.44 2.25 -2.64
CA LYS A 431 13.83 2.67 -2.63
C LYS A 431 14.12 3.66 -3.76
N GLU A 432 13.60 3.42 -4.97
CA GLU A 432 13.74 4.37 -6.09
C GLU A 432 13.08 5.72 -5.74
N PHE A 433 11.91 5.69 -5.11
CA PHE A 433 11.27 6.91 -4.61
C PHE A 433 12.09 7.63 -3.54
N ALA A 434 12.66 6.89 -2.59
CA ALA A 434 13.55 7.47 -1.58
C ALA A 434 14.79 8.11 -2.23
N THR A 435 15.47 7.44 -3.17
CA THR A 435 16.68 7.99 -3.81
C THR A 435 16.39 9.25 -4.63
N ARG A 436 15.25 9.31 -5.32
CA ARG A 436 14.84 10.51 -6.09
C ARG A 436 14.42 11.66 -5.18
N ASP A 437 13.66 11.36 -4.13
CA ASP A 437 13.32 12.35 -3.10
C ASP A 437 14.58 12.91 -2.45
N ILE A 438 15.59 12.05 -2.28
CA ILE A 438 16.87 12.42 -1.72
C ILE A 438 17.58 13.42 -2.65
N LYS A 439 17.79 13.04 -3.92
CA LYS A 439 18.44 13.90 -4.92
C LYS A 439 17.76 15.26 -5.13
N ASN A 440 16.45 15.34 -4.93
CA ASN A 440 15.69 16.58 -5.06
C ASN A 440 15.76 17.51 -3.83
N ASN A 441 16.58 17.18 -2.82
CA ASN A 441 16.62 17.86 -1.51
C ASN A 441 15.23 17.99 -0.88
N SER A 442 14.33 17.07 -1.23
CA SER A 442 12.95 17.22 -0.83
C SER A 442 12.83 16.99 0.68
N TYR A 443 13.67 16.19 1.32
CA TYR A 443 13.56 15.93 2.77
C TYR A 443 13.92 17.13 3.65
N ALA A 444 14.96 17.87 3.27
CA ALA A 444 15.64 18.84 4.11
C ALA A 444 14.71 19.93 4.67
N LYS A 445 14.00 20.66 3.81
CA LYS A 445 13.18 21.81 4.19
C LYS A 445 11.97 21.47 5.06
N THR A 446 11.23 20.40 4.75
CA THR A 446 10.13 19.94 5.62
C THR A 446 10.62 19.44 6.98
N LEU A 447 11.78 18.79 7.04
CA LEU A 447 12.37 18.33 8.31
C LEU A 447 12.87 19.50 9.16
N TRP A 448 13.54 20.46 8.54
CA TRP A 448 14.04 21.66 9.21
C TRP A 448 12.93 22.54 9.79
N ARG A 449 11.74 22.56 9.18
CA ARG A 449 10.57 23.25 9.75
C ARG A 449 10.04 22.61 11.03
N HIS A 450 10.18 21.29 11.18
CA HIS A 450 9.70 20.56 12.37
C HIS A 450 10.71 20.54 13.50
N TYR A 451 12.00 20.54 13.15
CA TYR A 451 13.09 20.39 14.10
C TYR A 451 14.21 21.41 13.80
N PRO A 452 13.91 22.72 13.91
CA PRO A 452 14.83 23.79 13.49
C PRO A 452 16.17 23.76 14.25
N LEU A 453 16.17 23.27 15.49
CA LEU A 453 17.35 23.21 16.36
C LEU A 453 18.37 22.13 15.96
N TYR A 454 17.98 21.16 15.14
CA TYR A 454 18.84 20.01 14.78
C TYR A 454 19.36 20.08 13.34
N ARG A 455 19.27 21.26 12.69
CA ARG A 455 19.60 21.47 11.27
C ARG A 455 20.97 20.95 10.86
N ARG A 456 22.02 21.22 11.64
CA ARG A 456 23.41 20.79 11.36
C ARG A 456 23.59 19.27 11.44
N GLU A 457 23.01 18.64 12.46
CA GLU A 457 23.03 17.18 12.58
C GLU A 457 22.27 16.52 11.40
N TYR A 458 21.17 17.12 10.93
CA TYR A 458 20.44 16.61 9.77
C TYR A 458 21.21 16.70 8.45
N GLU A 459 22.04 17.71 8.25
CA GLU A 459 22.88 17.87 7.06
C GLU A 459 23.96 16.77 7.01
N GLU A 460 24.67 16.53 8.13
CA GLU A 460 25.69 15.46 8.23
C GLU A 460 25.12 14.04 8.14
N ILE A 461 23.92 13.81 8.68
CA ILE A 461 23.22 12.52 8.59
C ILE A 461 22.87 12.19 7.14
N TRP A 462 22.56 13.21 6.35
CA TRP A 462 22.10 13.06 4.98
C TRP A 462 23.21 12.67 4.02
N GLU A 463 24.42 13.17 4.25
CA GLU A 463 25.61 12.80 3.48
C GLU A 463 26.05 11.35 3.73
N ARG A 464 25.66 10.72 4.86
CA ARG A 464 26.06 9.35 5.21
C ARG A 464 25.09 8.24 4.78
N VAL A 465 23.87 8.59 4.38
CA VAL A 465 22.84 7.65 3.89
C VAL A 465 22.84 7.55 2.35
N VAL A 466 23.43 8.54 1.68
CA VAL A 466 23.88 8.47 0.27
C VAL A 466 25.11 7.57 0.18
#